data_AF-A0A452FZV3-F1
#
_entry.id   AF-A0A452FZV3-F1
#
_cell.length_a   1.000
_cell.length_b   1.000
_cell.length_c   1.000
_cell.angle_alpha   90.00
_cell.angle_beta   90.00
_cell.angle_gamma   90.00
#
_symmetry.space_group_name_H-M   'P 1'
#
loop_
_entity.id
_entity.type
_entity.pdbx_description
1 polymer ?
#
loop_
_entity_poly.entity_id
_entity_poly.type
_entity_poly.pdbx_seq_one_letter_code
_entity_poly.pdbx_strand_id
1 'polypeptide(L)' 'ALLLAVIFYIIYWHLFVYDQQSCDPGEFLCHDHVTCVSQSWLCDGDPDCPDDSDESLDTCE' A
#
# COMPACT_ATOMS: atom_id res chain seq x y z
N ALA A 1 -31.85 -18.61 0.99
CA ALA A 1 -31.87 -17.55 -0.04
C ALA A 1 -31.40 -16.20 0.55
N LEU A 2 -32.11 -15.60 1.50
CA LEU A 2 -31.72 -14.33 2.13
C LEU A 2 -30.36 -14.38 2.85
N LEU A 3 -30.04 -15.50 3.52
CA LEU A 3 -28.74 -15.69 4.17
C LEU A 3 -27.55 -15.67 3.19
N LEU A 4 -27.71 -16.23 1.98
CA LEU A 4 -26.67 -16.22 0.95
C LEU A 4 -26.49 -14.82 0.35
N ALA A 5 -27.58 -14.05 0.22
CA ALA A 5 -27.53 -12.66 -0.23
C ALA A 5 -26.87 -11.73 0.82
N VAL A 6 -27.10 -11.97 2.12
CA VAL A 6 -26.44 -11.27 3.22
C VAL A 6 -24.97 -11.65 3.31
N ILE A 7 -24.62 -12.93 3.15
CA ILE A 7 -23.22 -13.38 3.09
C ILE A 7 -22.50 -12.75 1.90
N PHE A 8 -23.10 -12.70 0.70
CA PHE A 8 -22.55 -12.02 -0.46
C PHE A 8 -22.38 -10.52 -0.20
N TYR A 9 -23.36 -9.84 0.41
CA TYR A 9 -23.20 -8.44 0.82
C TYR A 9 -22.04 -8.28 1.81
N ILE A 10 -21.94 -9.09 2.85
CA ILE A 10 -20.85 -9.05 3.82
C ILE A 10 -19.48 -9.38 3.18
N ILE A 11 -19.42 -10.35 2.26
CA ILE A 11 -18.22 -10.67 1.46
C ILE A 11 -17.87 -9.49 0.55
N TYR A 12 -18.83 -8.85 -0.11
CA TYR A 12 -18.60 -7.63 -0.89
C TYR A 12 -18.28 -6.40 -0.04
N TRP A 13 -18.49 -6.45 1.27
CA TRP A 13 -18.04 -5.42 2.22
C TRP A 13 -16.70 -5.76 2.89
N HIS A 14 -16.38 -7.04 3.08
CA HIS A 14 -15.19 -7.50 3.82
C HIS A 14 -14.04 -7.96 2.91
N LEU A 15 -14.31 -8.34 1.66
CA LEU A 15 -13.32 -8.74 0.64
C LEU A 15 -13.09 -7.67 -0.44
N PHE A 16 -13.94 -6.64 -0.54
CA PHE A 16 -13.72 -5.51 -1.46
C PHE A 16 -13.31 -4.20 -0.75
N VAL A 17 -13.43 -4.11 0.59
CA VAL A 17 -12.85 -3.00 1.38
C VAL A 17 -11.49 -3.39 1.97
N TYR A 18 -11.08 -4.65 1.85
CA TYR A 18 -9.68 -5.05 2.01
C TYR A 18 -8.90 -4.70 0.73
N ASP A 19 -9.01 -3.44 0.30
CA ASP A 19 -7.99 -2.84 -0.51
C ASP A 19 -6.80 -2.73 0.43
N GLN A 20 -5.85 -3.66 0.33
CA GLN A 20 -4.52 -3.35 0.82
C GLN A 20 -4.17 -2.05 0.12
N GLN A 21 -4.03 -0.95 0.87
CA GLN A 21 -3.53 0.32 0.35
C GLN A 21 -2.28 -0.01 -0.47
N SER A 22 -2.49 -0.09 -1.78
CA SER A 22 -1.51 -0.52 -2.74
C SER A 22 -1.31 0.70 -3.59
N CYS A 23 -0.06 1.17 -3.59
CA CYS A 23 0.31 2.28 -4.43
C CYS A 23 0.10 1.91 -5.90
N ASP A 24 0.06 2.92 -6.77
CA ASP A 24 -0.10 2.68 -8.18
C ASP A 24 1.08 1.85 -8.72
N PRO A 25 0.92 1.15 -9.86
CA PRO A 25 2.01 0.43 -10.49
C PRO A 25 3.18 1.37 -10.79
N GLY A 26 4.36 1.09 -10.22
CA GLY A 26 5.54 1.94 -10.34
C GLY A 26 5.76 2.88 -9.15
N GLU A 27 4.95 2.78 -8.11
CA GLU A 27 5.14 3.43 -6.83
C GLU A 27 5.62 2.43 -5.77
N PHE A 28 6.20 2.96 -4.71
CA PHE A 28 6.66 2.27 -3.52
C PHE A 28 5.85 2.78 -2.32
N LEU A 29 5.34 1.84 -1.52
CA LEU A 29 4.66 2.15 -0.27
C LEU A 29 5.71 2.31 0.83
N CYS A 30 5.82 3.52 1.38
CA CYS A 30 6.67 3.82 2.52
C CYS A 30 6.32 2.91 3.71
N HIS A 31 7.25 2.74 4.65
CA HIS A 31 7.06 1.87 5.81
C HIS A 31 5.99 2.40 6.79
N ASP A 32 5.58 3.66 6.64
CA ASP A 32 4.39 4.21 7.29
C ASP A 32 3.06 3.60 6.79
N HIS A 33 3.06 2.85 5.69
CA HIS A 33 1.91 2.19 5.05
C HIS A 33 0.77 3.12 4.62
N VAL A 34 1.03 4.42 4.51
CA VAL A 34 0.08 5.45 4.07
C VAL A 34 0.65 6.23 2.87
N THR A 35 1.95 6.51 2.86
CA THR A 35 2.60 7.31 1.83
C THR A 35 3.08 6.45 0.67
N CYS A 36 2.78 6.90 -0.54
CA CYS A 36 3.29 6.32 -1.78
C CYS A 36 4.27 7.31 -2.43
N VAL A 37 5.44 6.82 -2.79
CA VAL A 37 6.49 7.57 -3.51
C VAL A 37 6.83 6.86 -4.82
N SER A 38 7.46 7.56 -5.76
CA SER A 38 7.84 6.91 -7.02
C SER A 38 8.95 5.89 -6.79
N GLN A 39 8.92 4.75 -7.48
CA GLN A 39 10.05 3.79 -7.44
C GLN A 39 11.37 4.39 -7.93
N SER A 40 11.32 5.47 -8.72
CA SER A 40 12.53 6.19 -9.15
C SER A 40 13.19 7.02 -8.04
N TRP A 41 12.49 7.23 -6.93
CA TRP A 41 12.96 7.95 -5.75
C TRP A 41 13.55 7.01 -4.69
N LEU A 42 13.53 5.70 -4.95
CA LEU A 42 14.21 4.76 -4.10
C LEU A 42 15.73 4.93 -4.23
N CYS A 43 16.39 5.19 -3.10
CA CYS A 43 17.85 5.24 -3.00
C CYS A 43 18.47 6.31 -3.90
N ASP A 44 17.75 7.42 -4.10
CA ASP A 44 18.20 8.53 -4.93
C ASP A 44 19.00 9.58 -4.13
N GLY A 45 19.01 9.43 -2.80
CA GLY A 45 19.80 10.22 -1.87
C GLY A 45 19.03 11.38 -1.24
N ASP A 46 17.76 11.58 -1.61
CA ASP A 46 16.85 12.53 -0.98
C ASP A 46 15.73 11.76 -0.23
N PRO A 47 15.40 12.15 1.01
CA PRO A 47 14.29 11.51 1.72
C PRO A 47 12.94 12.01 1.19
N ASP A 48 12.23 11.16 0.45
CA ASP A 48 10.89 11.42 -0.06
C ASP A 48 9.79 10.79 0.80
N CYS A 49 10.07 9.68 1.50
CA CYS A 49 9.16 9.17 2.52
C CYS A 49 9.24 10.01 3.81
N PRO A 50 8.11 10.22 4.53
CA PRO A 50 8.10 10.97 5.79
C PRO A 50 8.82 10.26 6.94
N ASP A 51 9.12 8.97 6.77
CA ASP A 51 9.90 8.14 7.67
C ASP A 51 11.29 7.76 7.11
N ASP A 52 11.72 8.39 6.00
CA ASP A 52 12.98 8.14 5.29
C ASP A 52 13.17 6.65 4.89
N SER A 53 12.07 5.90 4.77
CA SER A 53 12.12 4.45 4.54
C SER A 53 12.51 4.06 3.11
N ASP A 54 12.28 4.96 2.15
CA ASP A 54 12.78 4.91 0.78
C ASP A 54 14.31 4.96 0.69
N GLU A 55 14.97 5.59 1.66
CA GLU A 55 16.43 5.70 1.78
C GLU A 55 17.03 4.75 2.83
N SER A 56 16.22 3.84 3.37
CA SER A 56 16.68 2.90 4.39
C SER A 56 17.54 1.77 3.79
N LEU A 57 18.49 1.26 4.57
CA LEU A 57 19.33 0.14 4.14
C LEU A 57 18.49 -1.08 3.74
N ASP A 58 17.43 -1.41 4.47
CA ASP A 58 16.59 -2.57 4.14
C ASP A 58 15.91 -2.44 2.76
N THR A 59 15.62 -1.21 2.33
CA THR A 59 15.01 -0.89 1.02
C THR A 59 16.05 -0.82 -0.11
N CYS A 60 17.30 -0.44 0.19
CA CYS A 60 18.35 -0.09 -0.78
C CYS A 60 19.45 -1.14 -1.00
N GLU A 61 19.33 -2.33 -0.42
CA GLU A 61 20.32 -3.43 -0.52
C GLU A 61 20.10 -4.40 -1.70
#